data_AF-A0A843C4S2-F1
#
_entry.id   AF-A0A843C4S2-F1
#
_cell.length_a   1.000
_cell.length_b   1.000
_cell.length_c   1.000
_cell.angle_alpha   90.00
_cell.angle_beta   90.00
_cell.angle_gamma   90.00
#
_symmetry.space_group_name_H-M   'P 1'
#
loop_
_entity.id
_entity.type
_entity.pdbx_description
1 polymer ?
#
loop_
_entity_poly.entity_id
_entity_poly.type
_entity_poly.pdbx_seq_one_letter_code
_entity_poly.pdbx_strand_id
1 'polypeptide(L)'
;MFVGIDVGGANTKIATSDGFVGSLYAPLWEDKESLYDVLTEVNHKFGTEIEAVGVVMTGELSDCFETKREGVLHIKDALSATFEAPKFLDNKCSFKDGSEVDRGPLAFAATNWLASAKLI
;
A
#
# COMPACT_ATOMS: atom_id res chain seq x y z
N MET A 1 8.33 -13.06 -8.28
CA MET A 1 9.01 -11.93 -7.63
C MET A 1 8.16 -11.32 -6.51
N PHE A 2 8.79 -10.70 -5.51
CA PHE A 2 8.08 -9.93 -4.48
C PHE A 2 7.96 -8.45 -4.87
N VAL A 3 6.82 -7.83 -4.56
CA VAL A 3 6.57 -6.40 -4.80
C VAL A 3 6.25 -5.70 -3.48
N GLY A 4 7.04 -4.69 -3.13
CA GLY A 4 6.76 -3.75 -2.05
C GLY A 4 6.05 -2.51 -2.58
N ILE A 5 4.96 -2.10 -1.93
CA ILE A 5 4.16 -0.92 -2.29
C ILE A 5 4.06 0.01 -1.08
N ASP A 6 4.49 1.25 -1.23
CA ASP A 6 4.24 2.36 -0.30
C ASP A 6 3.19 3.30 -0.90
N VAL A 7 1.97 3.24 -0.39
CA VAL A 7 0.88 4.13 -0.81
C VAL A 7 0.96 5.43 -0.01
N GLY A 8 1.46 6.49 -0.65
CA GLY A 8 1.50 7.83 -0.09
C GLY A 8 0.35 8.71 -0.54
N GLY A 9 0.26 9.93 0.01
CA GLY A 9 -0.84 10.85 -0.33
C GLY A 9 -0.78 11.44 -1.74
N ALA A 10 0.42 11.59 -2.32
CA ALA A 10 0.59 12.13 -3.67
C ALA A 10 1.28 11.16 -4.65
N ASN A 11 1.99 10.17 -4.11
CA ASN A 11 2.76 9.22 -4.91
C ASN A 11 2.70 7.85 -4.27
N THR A 12 2.54 6.83 -5.12
CA THR A 12 2.67 5.41 -4.78
C THR A 12 4.03 4.92 -5.27
N LYS A 13 4.84 4.36 -4.37
CA LYS A 13 6.19 3.88 -4.69
C LYS A 13 6.20 2.37 -4.73
N ILE A 14 6.95 1.83 -5.68
CA ILE A 14 7.05 0.41 -5.96
C ILE A 14 8.51 0.01 -5.88
N ALA A 15 8.79 -1.09 -5.19
CA ALA A 15 10.09 -1.75 -5.19
C ALA A 15 9.88 -3.25 -5.44
N THR A 16 10.73 -3.88 -6.24
CA THR A 16 10.62 -5.31 -6.54
C THR A 16 11.88 -6.05 -6.11
N SER A 17 11.77 -7.36 -5.85
CA SER A 17 12.90 -8.18 -5.42
C SER A 17 13.98 -8.36 -6.49
N ASP A 18 13.68 -8.11 -7.76
CA ASP A 18 14.63 -8.15 -8.89
C ASP A 18 15.27 -6.78 -9.18
N GLY A 19 14.97 -5.74 -8.38
CA GLY A 19 15.70 -4.48 -8.35
C GLY A 19 15.02 -3.30 -9.05
N PHE A 20 13.78 -3.44 -9.54
CA PHE A 20 13.02 -2.28 -10.00
C PHE A 20 12.63 -1.40 -8.81
N VAL A 21 12.79 -0.08 -8.97
CA VAL A 21 12.27 0.94 -8.05
C VAL A 21 11.63 2.03 -8.88
N GLY A 22 10.41 2.42 -8.51
CA GLY A 22 9.65 3.44 -9.23
C GLY A 22 8.74 4.24 -8.30
N SER A 23 8.36 5.43 -8.75
CA SER A 23 7.36 6.28 -8.12
C SER A 23 6.34 6.69 -9.16
N LEU A 24 5.07 6.41 -8.89
CA LEU A 24 3.94 6.75 -9.74
C LEU A 24 3.14 7.85 -9.06
N TYR A 25 2.79 8.89 -9.82
CA TYR A 25 1.96 9.98 -9.31
C TYR A 25 0.54 9.47 -9.09
N ALA A 26 0.08 9.55 -7.85
CA ALA A 26 -1.23 9.08 -7.39
C ALA A 26 -1.77 10.15 -6.44
N PRO A 27 -2.47 11.19 -6.94
CA PRO A 27 -2.92 12.32 -6.14
C PRO A 27 -4.10 11.94 -5.23
N LEU A 28 -3.87 11.01 -4.32
CA LEU A 28 -4.86 10.52 -3.37
C LEU A 28 -5.44 11.68 -2.55
N TRP A 29 -4.63 12.69 -2.21
CA TRP A 29 -5.06 13.92 -1.54
C TRP A 29 -6.19 14.69 -2.26
N GLU A 30 -6.32 14.54 -3.58
CA GLU A 30 -7.34 15.21 -4.39
C GLU A 30 -8.48 14.25 -4.76
N ASP A 31 -8.13 13.05 -5.23
CA ASP A 31 -9.08 12.04 -5.68
C ASP A 31 -8.67 10.64 -5.19
N LYS A 32 -9.54 10.04 -4.38
CA LYS A 32 -9.35 8.71 -3.82
C LYS A 32 -9.36 7.59 -4.87
N GLU A 33 -9.98 7.82 -6.04
CA GLU A 33 -10.06 6.84 -7.12
C GLU A 33 -8.75 6.77 -7.92
N SER A 34 -7.94 7.82 -7.90
CA SER A 34 -6.63 7.87 -8.60
C SER A 34 -5.67 6.74 -8.19
N LEU A 35 -5.85 6.18 -6.99
CA LEU A 35 -5.08 5.03 -6.53
C LEU A 35 -5.36 3.77 -7.37
N TYR A 36 -6.62 3.51 -7.74
CA TYR A 36 -6.98 2.31 -8.50
C TYR A 36 -6.32 2.28 -9.88
N ASP A 37 -6.25 3.43 -10.55
CA ASP A 37 -5.59 3.57 -11.85
C ASP A 37 -4.10 3.22 -11.75
N VAL A 38 -3.43 3.76 -10.74
CA VAL A 38 -2.01 3.53 -10.51
C VAL A 38 -1.73 2.07 -10.13
N LEU A 39 -2.55 1.46 -9.27
CA LEU A 39 -2.38 0.04 -8.93
C LEU A 39 -2.65 -0.86 -10.13
N THR A 40 -3.60 -0.51 -11.00
CA THR A 40 -3.86 -1.24 -12.25
C THR A 40 -2.66 -1.18 -13.19
N GLU A 41 -2.00 -0.03 -13.32
CA GLU A 41 -0.76 0.10 -14.10
C GLU A 41 0.35 -0.81 -13.55
N VAL A 42 0.53 -0.84 -12.22
CA VAL A 42 1.48 -1.72 -11.56
C VAL A 42 1.15 -3.19 -11.84
N ASN A 43 -0.12 -3.58 -11.74
CA ASN A 43 -0.54 -4.95 -12.01
C ASN A 43 -0.37 -5.32 -13.49
N HIS A 44 -0.62 -4.41 -14.43
CA HIS A 44 -0.34 -4.66 -15.85
C HIS A 44 1.15 -4.84 -16.13
N LYS A 45 2.00 -4.09 -15.44
CA LYS A 45 3.45 -4.12 -15.64
C LYS A 45 4.10 -5.39 -15.09
N PHE A 46 3.60 -5.89 -13.96
CA PHE A 46 4.28 -6.91 -13.17
C PHE A 46 3.45 -8.16 -12.90
N GLY A 47 2.13 -8.11 -13.05
CA GLY A 47 1.16 -9.03 -12.45
C GLY A 47 1.40 -10.52 -12.72
N THR A 48 1.89 -10.90 -13.90
CA THR A 48 2.18 -12.29 -14.25
C THR A 48 3.38 -12.89 -13.50
N GLU A 49 4.20 -12.05 -12.87
CA GLU A 49 5.43 -12.43 -12.17
C GLU A 49 5.34 -12.22 -10.66
N ILE A 50 4.22 -11.70 -10.14
CA ILE A 50 4.06 -11.39 -8.70
C ILE A 50 3.81 -12.69 -7.92
N GLU A 51 4.70 -12.99 -6.98
CA GLU A 51 4.54 -14.08 -6.01
C GLU A 51 3.85 -13.61 -4.73
N ALA A 52 4.18 -12.40 -4.27
CA ALA A 52 3.47 -11.75 -3.17
C ALA A 52 3.67 -10.23 -3.18
N VAL A 53 2.70 -9.52 -2.59
CA VAL A 53 2.71 -8.07 -2.41
C VAL A 53 2.82 -7.74 -0.92
N GLY A 54 3.81 -6.93 -0.56
CA GLY A 54 3.96 -6.33 0.76
C GLY A 54 3.61 -4.84 0.72
N VAL A 55 2.83 -4.37 1.68
CA VAL A 55 2.26 -3.03 1.68
C VAL A 55 2.60 -2.28 2.95
N VAL A 56 2.98 -1.01 2.78
CA VAL A 56 2.92 0.04 3.80
C VAL A 56 2.09 1.20 3.26
N MET A 57 1.54 2.00 4.16
CA MET A 57 0.74 3.17 3.80
C MET A 57 1.15 4.39 4.61
N THR A 58 1.18 5.53 3.91
CA THR A 58 1.41 6.87 4.46
C THR A 58 0.41 7.90 3.95
N GLY A 59 -0.41 7.51 2.95
CA GLY A 59 -1.47 8.33 2.37
C GLY A 59 -2.80 8.27 3.11
N GLU A 60 -2.91 7.53 4.21
CA GLU A 60 -4.18 7.36 4.95
C GLU A 60 -4.67 8.66 5.63
N LEU A 61 -3.82 9.69 5.67
CA LEU A 61 -4.11 11.03 6.20
C LEU A 61 -4.35 12.08 5.09
N SER A 62 -4.49 11.62 3.84
CA SER A 62 -4.83 12.49 2.70
C SER A 62 -6.15 13.24 2.92
N ASP A 63 -6.22 14.48 2.43
CA ASP A 63 -7.37 15.39 2.62
C ASP A 63 -8.68 14.85 2.01
N CYS A 64 -8.62 13.88 1.10
CA CYS A 64 -9.78 13.21 0.53
C CYS A 64 -10.52 12.29 1.52
N PHE A 65 -9.91 11.98 2.68
CA PHE A 65 -10.49 11.13 3.71
C PHE A 65 -10.88 11.95 4.93
N GLU A 66 -12.08 11.69 5.46
CA GLU A 66 -12.57 12.34 6.68
C GLU A 66 -11.81 11.85 7.92
N THR A 67 -11.37 10.58 7.91
CA THR A 67 -10.63 9.99 9.02
C THR A 67 -9.46 9.13 8.57
N LYS A 68 -8.44 9.04 9.42
CA LYS A 68 -7.34 8.06 9.26
C LYS A 68 -7.86 6.63 9.05
N ARG A 69 -8.94 6.25 9.76
CA ARG A 69 -9.54 4.91 9.64
C ARG A 69 -10.08 4.68 8.24
N GLU A 70 -10.78 5.66 7.68
CA GLU A 70 -11.29 5.62 6.31
C GLU A 70 -10.15 5.46 5.31
N GLY A 71 -9.10 6.29 5.42
CA GLY A 71 -7.97 6.23 4.51
C GLY A 71 -7.26 4.87 4.51
N VAL A 72 -7.04 4.27 5.68
CA VAL A 72 -6.45 2.92 5.78
C VAL A 72 -7.31 1.89 5.08
N LEU A 73 -8.62 1.90 5.33
CA LEU A 73 -9.54 0.92 4.76
C LEU A 73 -9.64 1.08 3.24
N HIS A 74 -9.73 2.32 2.74
CA HIS A 74 -9.77 2.59 1.31
C HIS A 74 -8.51 2.10 0.60
N ILE A 75 -7.32 2.38 1.15
CA ILE A 75 -6.06 1.91 0.60
C ILE A 75 -6.01 0.37 0.60
N LYS A 76 -6.42 -0.26 1.69
CA LYS A 76 -6.49 -1.73 1.78
C LYS A 76 -7.44 -2.32 0.75
N ASP A 77 -8.61 -1.73 0.57
CA ASP A 77 -9.62 -2.19 -0.39
C ASP A 77 -9.11 -2.07 -1.82
N ALA A 78 -8.48 -0.93 -2.17
CA ALA A 78 -7.86 -0.75 -3.48
C ALA A 78 -6.79 -1.82 -3.77
N LEU A 79 -5.89 -2.07 -2.82
CA LEU A 79 -4.87 -3.10 -2.98
C LEU A 79 -5.44 -4.52 -3.05
N SER A 80 -6.46 -4.81 -2.25
CA SER A 80 -7.11 -6.13 -2.22
C SER A 80 -7.98 -6.38 -3.46
N ALA A 81 -8.46 -5.32 -4.12
CA ALA A 81 -9.17 -5.40 -5.39
C ALA A 81 -8.22 -5.65 -6.57
N THR A 82 -6.97 -5.16 -6.49
CA THR A 82 -5.99 -5.27 -7.59
C THR A 82 -5.08 -6.49 -7.49
N PHE A 83 -4.63 -6.84 -6.29
CA PHE A 83 -3.63 -7.90 -6.08
C PHE A 83 -4.22 -9.07 -5.30
N GLU A 84 -3.73 -10.28 -5.60
CA GLU A 84 -4.11 -11.47 -4.85
C GLU A 84 -3.45 -11.46 -3.46
N ALA A 85 -4.28 -11.47 -2.42
CA ALA A 85 -3.87 -11.62 -1.01
C ALA A 85 -2.68 -10.75 -0.56
N PRO A 86 -2.70 -9.41 -0.78
CA PRO A 86 -1.62 -8.53 -0.33
C PRO A 86 -1.46 -8.57 1.18
N LYS A 87 -0.21 -8.46 1.64
CA LYS A 87 0.14 -8.44 3.05
C LYS A 87 0.47 -7.02 3.51
N PHE A 88 -0.12 -6.58 4.60
CA PHE A 88 0.02 -5.25 5.16
C PHE A 88 0.93 -5.28 6.39
N LEU A 89 1.90 -4.39 6.48
CA LEU A 89 2.80 -4.32 7.63
C LEU A 89 2.12 -3.56 8.78
N ASP A 90 1.97 -4.21 9.93
CA ASP A 90 1.47 -3.58 11.15
C ASP A 90 2.59 -2.84 11.93
N ASN A 91 2.19 -2.07 12.94
CA ASN A 91 3.08 -1.33 13.83
C ASN A 91 3.92 -2.21 14.78
N LYS A 92 3.74 -3.53 14.73
CA LYS A 92 4.59 -4.54 15.38
C LYS A 92 5.58 -5.16 14.40
N CYS A 93 5.74 -4.56 13.22
CA CYS A 93 6.62 -5.01 12.14
C CYS A 93 6.29 -6.43 11.67
N SER A 94 5.00 -6.78 11.65
CA SER A 94 4.51 -8.08 11.17
C SER A 94 3.58 -7.89 9.98
N PHE A 95 3.80 -8.68 8.93
CA PHE A 95 2.89 -8.72 7.79
C PHE A 95 1.61 -9.49 8.14
N LYS A 96 0.46 -8.90 7.81
CA LYS A 96 -0.88 -9.43 8.09
C LYS A 96 -1.78 -9.39 6.86
N ASP A 97 -2.84 -10.19 6.90
CA ASP A 97 -3.89 -10.17 5.89
C ASP A 97 -4.79 -8.93 5.99
N GLY A 98 -5.46 -8.57 4.89
CA GLY A 98 -6.43 -7.48 4.87
C GLY A 98 -7.53 -7.60 5.93
N SER A 99 -7.91 -8.82 6.33
CA SER A 99 -8.88 -9.05 7.41
C SER A 99 -8.41 -8.57 8.79
N GLU A 100 -7.09 -8.50 9.04
CA GLU A 100 -6.55 -7.90 10.26
C GLU A 100 -6.60 -6.38 10.19
N VAL A 101 -6.44 -5.80 8.99
CA VAL A 101 -6.65 -4.36 8.74
C VAL A 101 -8.10 -3.99 9.06
N ASP A 102 -9.08 -4.81 8.65
CA ASP A 102 -10.49 -4.58 8.95
C ASP A 102 -10.77 -4.52 10.46
N ARG A 103 -10.10 -5.37 11.24
CA ARG A 103 -10.25 -5.45 12.71
C ARG A 103 -9.57 -4.30 13.44
N GLY A 104 -8.41 -3.85 12.95
CA GLY A 104 -7.61 -2.82 13.61
C GLY A 104 -6.88 -1.90 12.63
N PRO A 105 -7.59 -1.04 11.87
CA PRO A 105 -7.00 -0.27 10.77
C PRO A 105 -5.82 0.60 11.22
N LEU A 106 -5.95 1.23 12.38
CA LEU A 106 -4.94 2.17 12.88
C LEU A 106 -3.59 1.53 13.18
N ALA A 107 -3.51 0.20 13.30
CA ALA A 107 -2.25 -0.51 13.48
C ALA A 107 -1.38 -0.52 12.20
N PHE A 108 -1.95 -0.19 11.04
CA PHE A 108 -1.28 -0.25 9.73
C PHE A 108 -0.92 1.14 9.17
N ALA A 109 -1.34 2.20 9.85
CA ALA A 109 -1.06 3.58 9.48
C ALA A 109 0.42 3.96 9.71
N ALA A 110 1.03 4.66 8.75
CA ALA A 110 2.38 5.21 8.82
C ALA A 110 3.49 4.20 9.18
N THR A 111 3.42 2.97 8.65
CA THR A 111 4.38 1.89 8.96
C THR A 111 5.61 1.86 8.05
N ASN A 112 5.73 2.79 7.09
CA ASN A 112 6.84 2.86 6.14
C ASN A 112 8.22 3.01 6.82
N TRP A 113 8.34 3.91 7.82
CA TRP A 113 9.59 4.10 8.55
C TRP A 113 9.96 2.89 9.41
N LEU A 114 8.95 2.20 9.95
CA LEU A 114 9.15 0.94 10.69
C LEU A 114 9.71 -0.14 9.76
N ALA A 115 9.20 -0.24 8.53
CA ALA A 115 9.71 -1.17 7.53
C ALA A 115 11.18 -0.92 7.23
N SER A 116 11.56 0.33 6.96
CA SER A 116 12.96 0.70 6.69
C SER A 116 13.85 0.48 7.91
N ALA A 117 13.41 0.86 9.12
CA ALA A 117 14.18 0.69 10.34
C ALA A 117 14.40 -0.78 10.69
N LYS A 118 13.47 -1.67 10.34
CA LYS A 118 13.57 -3.11 10.59
C LYS A 118 14.66 -3.81 9.76
N LEU A 119 15.19 -3.14 8.73
CA LEU A 119 16.27 -3.66 7.89
C LEU A 119 17.65 -3.63 8.57
N ILE A 120 17.79 -2.83 9.64
CA ILE A 120 19.00 -2.68 10.45
C ILE A 120 18.86 -3.56 11.71
#